data_AF-A0A0G1XFE4-F1
#
_entry.id   AF-A0A0G1XFE4-F1
#
_cell.length_a   1.000
_cell.length_b   1.000
_cell.length_c   1.000
_cell.angle_alpha   90.00
_cell.angle_beta   90.00
_cell.angle_gamma   90.00
#
_symmetry.space_group_name_H-M   'P 1'
#
loop_
_entity.id
_entity.type
_entity.pdbx_description
1 polymer ?
#
loop_
_entity_poly.entity_id
_entity_poly.type
_entity_poly.pdbx_seq_one_letter_code
_entity_poly.pdbx_strand_id
1 'polypeptide(L)'
;QSTLACNAINAFPDFKPSNWVWNEATKDYYYATFYPEQPDLNWDNPNVLKEILMRISFWADKGVDGFRLDAIPFLVEREGTTSVGLPETHHIIKHIRRHLDEKHGGNIALLAEVGDSAEAARAYFGDGDECHMIYHFPLAAKMLLALARRDRRIVEEETRLLLDVPFPCRWALFLRNHDEISMVGLSEDERVELLDFLDPERRYAFSKGTTAAMRLGSIFAREPEQLLEAFEFLYSQPGVPIMYYGDEIGMQNLPLQEGIKDTRRYVRGNFDWGTAEKMLADPNSLLNKTAGIIRRNSKTS
;
A
#
# COMPACT_ATOMS: atom_id res chain seq x y z
N GLN A 1 12.82 31.49 -10.26
CA GLN A 1 12.11 30.26 -10.66
C GLN A 1 13.17 29.22 -10.92
N SER A 2 13.57 28.46 -9.91
CA SER A 2 14.51 27.35 -10.08
C SER A 2 13.79 26.20 -10.80
N THR A 3 14.45 25.65 -11.79
CA THR A 3 14.01 24.59 -12.70
C THR A 3 14.01 23.18 -12.06
N LEU A 4 13.78 23.10 -10.75
CA LEU A 4 13.95 21.88 -9.94
C LEU A 4 13.02 20.71 -10.31
N ALA A 5 12.09 20.84 -11.27
CA ALA A 5 10.99 19.86 -11.42
C ALA A 5 10.47 19.64 -12.86
N CYS A 6 11.32 19.62 -13.90
CA CYS A 6 10.80 19.30 -15.24
C CYS A 6 10.26 17.86 -15.36
N ASN A 7 10.73 16.93 -14.51
CA ASN A 7 10.42 15.50 -14.63
C ASN A 7 9.76 14.85 -13.40
N ALA A 8 9.62 15.58 -12.28
CA ALA A 8 8.98 15.03 -11.08
C ALA A 8 7.45 14.99 -11.24
N ILE A 9 6.84 13.84 -10.95
CA ILE A 9 5.40 13.64 -11.12
C ILE A 9 4.65 14.37 -10.00
N ASN A 10 3.58 15.10 -10.35
CA ASN A 10 2.62 15.62 -9.38
C ASN A 10 1.60 14.54 -9.07
N ALA A 11 1.72 13.91 -7.89
CA ALA A 11 0.86 12.81 -7.47
C ALA A 11 -0.61 13.23 -7.33
N PHE A 12 -0.88 14.47 -6.89
CA PHE A 12 -2.22 14.97 -6.59
C PHE A 12 -2.59 16.24 -7.38
N PRO A 13 -2.73 16.14 -8.72
CA PRO A 13 -3.01 17.28 -9.59
C PRO A 13 -4.41 17.88 -9.38
N ASP A 14 -5.34 17.12 -8.78
CA ASP A 14 -6.69 17.57 -8.45
C ASP A 14 -6.72 18.51 -7.23
N PHE A 15 -5.64 18.50 -6.42
CA PHE A 15 -5.53 19.27 -5.18
C PHE A 15 -4.53 20.42 -5.29
N LYS A 16 -3.47 20.26 -6.10
CA LYS A 16 -2.47 21.31 -6.32
C LYS A 16 -1.91 21.28 -7.76
N PRO A 17 -1.55 22.43 -8.34
CA PRO A 17 -1.05 22.49 -9.72
C PRO A 17 0.42 22.06 -9.88
N SER A 18 1.20 22.04 -8.78
CA SER A 18 2.64 21.76 -8.79
C SER A 18 3.09 21.16 -7.45
N ASN A 19 4.28 20.54 -7.42
CA ASN A 19 4.94 20.13 -6.16
C ASN A 19 5.54 21.32 -5.40
N TRP A 20 5.77 22.46 -6.06
CA TRP A 20 6.13 23.71 -5.38
C TRP A 20 4.88 24.47 -5.00
N VAL A 21 4.63 24.61 -3.69
CA VAL A 21 3.46 25.28 -3.14
C VAL A 21 3.89 26.59 -2.49
N TRP A 22 3.20 27.69 -2.85
CA TRP A 22 3.46 28.99 -2.27
C TRP A 22 2.91 29.07 -0.84
N ASN A 23 3.73 29.56 0.10
CA ASN A 23 3.32 29.82 1.47
C ASN A 23 3.23 31.33 1.72
N GLU A 24 2.01 31.79 1.97
CA GLU A 24 1.73 33.21 2.21
C GLU A 24 2.37 33.77 3.49
N ALA A 25 2.57 32.94 4.52
CA ALA A 25 3.13 33.38 5.79
C ALA A 25 4.66 33.57 5.72
N THR A 26 5.36 32.69 5.00
CA THR A 26 6.82 32.76 4.83
C THR A 26 7.24 33.56 3.60
N LYS A 27 6.29 33.87 2.69
CA LYS A 27 6.55 34.51 1.40
C LYS A 27 7.58 33.75 0.57
N ASP A 28 7.50 32.42 0.62
CA ASP A 28 8.39 31.51 -0.09
C ASP A 28 7.64 30.24 -0.53
N TYR A 29 8.25 29.45 -1.41
CA TYR A 29 7.75 28.14 -1.80
C TYR A 29 8.30 27.04 -0.89
N TYR A 30 7.51 25.99 -0.69
CA TYR A 30 7.96 24.71 -0.13
C TYR A 30 7.62 23.57 -1.09
N TYR A 31 8.31 22.45 -0.93
CA TYR A 31 8.05 21.24 -1.70
C TYR A 31 6.99 20.40 -0.98
N ALA A 32 6.01 19.93 -1.72
CA ALA A 32 4.96 19.02 -1.27
C ALA A 32 4.66 18.03 -2.40
N THR A 33 5.05 16.77 -2.24
CA THR A 33 4.75 15.70 -3.19
C THR A 33 3.24 15.41 -3.23
N PHE A 34 2.61 15.35 -2.05
CA PHE A 34 1.23 14.92 -1.85
C PHE A 34 0.25 16.08 -1.61
N TYR A 35 -0.36 16.21 -0.42
CA TYR A 35 -1.23 17.34 -0.14
C TYR A 35 -0.42 18.60 0.15
N PRO A 36 -0.94 19.81 -0.14
CA PRO A 36 -0.24 21.05 0.22
C PRO A 36 -0.02 21.15 1.74
N GLU A 37 -0.89 20.57 2.56
CA GLU A 37 -0.71 20.51 4.02
C GLU A 37 0.41 19.56 4.48
N GLN A 38 1.04 18.82 3.56
CA GLN A 38 2.10 17.85 3.81
C GLN A 38 3.42 18.32 3.16
N PRO A 39 4.17 19.23 3.79
CA PRO A 39 5.50 19.61 3.30
C PRO A 39 6.48 18.44 3.42
N ASP A 40 7.26 18.21 2.38
CA ASP A 40 8.31 17.18 2.36
C ASP A 40 9.46 17.58 3.29
N LEU A 41 10.02 16.61 4.01
CA LEU A 41 11.19 16.84 4.86
C LEU A 41 12.44 16.94 3.99
N ASN A 42 13.32 17.88 4.28
CA ASN A 42 14.59 18.03 3.56
C ASN A 42 15.66 17.06 4.11
N TRP A 43 15.82 15.91 3.45
CA TRP A 43 16.77 14.87 3.86
C TRP A 43 18.25 15.19 3.59
N ASP A 44 18.56 16.25 2.83
CA ASP A 44 19.94 16.75 2.72
C ASP A 44 20.38 17.48 4.01
N ASN A 45 19.44 17.88 4.88
CA ASN A 45 19.75 18.40 6.20
C ASN A 45 20.00 17.24 7.18
N PRO A 46 21.23 17.04 7.70
CA PRO A 46 21.56 15.91 8.58
C PRO A 46 20.75 15.91 9.89
N ASN A 47 20.19 17.05 10.29
CA ASN A 47 19.32 17.11 11.46
C ASN A 47 17.99 16.37 11.23
N VAL A 48 17.50 16.28 9.99
CA VAL A 48 16.27 15.52 9.68
C VAL A 48 16.48 14.04 9.97
N LEU A 49 17.54 13.45 9.42
CA LEU A 49 17.87 12.04 9.71
C LEU A 49 18.04 11.81 11.22
N LYS A 50 18.77 12.69 11.91
CA LYS A 50 18.96 12.60 13.36
C LYS A 50 17.63 12.61 14.13
N GLU A 51 16.72 13.52 13.79
CA GLU A 51 15.40 13.60 14.41
C GLU A 51 14.58 12.35 14.12
N ILE A 52 14.57 11.86 12.87
CA ILE A 52 13.85 10.63 12.50
C ILE A 52 14.38 9.43 13.28
N LEU A 53 15.71 9.24 13.36
CA LEU A 53 16.32 8.15 14.13
C LEU A 53 15.92 8.20 15.61
N MET A 54 15.84 9.39 16.19
CA MET A 54 15.36 9.57 17.56
C MET A 54 13.87 9.18 17.71
N ARG A 55 13.01 9.57 16.75
CA ARG A 55 11.57 9.27 16.81
C ARG A 55 11.27 7.79 16.61
N ILE A 56 11.89 7.13 15.63
CA ILE A 56 11.71 5.68 15.43
C ILE A 56 12.23 4.91 16.64
N SER A 57 13.36 5.33 17.21
CA SER A 57 13.92 4.74 18.42
C SER A 57 12.98 4.87 19.61
N PHE A 58 12.37 6.04 19.79
CA PHE A 58 11.39 6.26 20.86
C PHE A 58 10.22 5.29 20.77
N TRP A 59 9.67 5.07 19.57
CA TRP A 59 8.54 4.16 19.38
C TRP A 59 8.95 2.70 19.51
N ALA A 60 10.12 2.32 19.01
CA ALA A 60 10.68 0.98 19.21
C ALA A 60 10.92 0.70 20.72
N ASP A 61 11.44 1.68 21.48
CA ASP A 61 11.61 1.58 22.94
C ASP A 61 10.26 1.43 23.68
N LYS A 62 9.14 1.84 23.05
CA LYS A 62 7.79 1.67 23.58
C LYS A 62 7.13 0.34 23.21
N GLY A 63 7.81 -0.51 22.45
CA GLY A 63 7.32 -1.85 22.06
C GLY A 63 6.62 -1.90 20.71
N VAL A 64 6.87 -0.95 19.81
CA VAL A 64 6.46 -1.09 18.40
C VAL A 64 7.33 -2.14 17.71
N ASP A 65 6.71 -3.17 17.12
CA ASP A 65 7.41 -4.28 16.44
C ASP A 65 7.92 -3.94 15.03
N GLY A 66 7.49 -2.81 14.45
CA GLY A 66 7.93 -2.41 13.13
C GLY A 66 7.28 -1.13 12.61
N PHE A 67 7.83 -0.62 11.51
CA PHE A 67 7.42 0.63 10.87
C PHE A 67 7.03 0.39 9.41
N ARG A 68 5.84 0.87 9.03
CA ARG A 68 5.51 1.08 7.62
C ARG A 68 6.17 2.38 7.17
N LEU A 69 7.07 2.29 6.20
CA LEU A 69 7.73 3.42 5.58
C LEU A 69 6.85 3.94 4.45
N ASP A 70 6.06 4.97 4.78
CA ASP A 70 5.11 5.63 3.87
C ASP A 70 5.84 6.46 2.82
N ALA A 71 5.37 6.39 1.57
CA ALA A 71 5.91 7.16 0.44
C ALA A 71 7.44 7.07 0.33
N ILE A 72 7.99 5.91 0.67
CA ILE A 72 9.44 5.77 0.87
C ILE A 72 10.29 6.09 -0.36
N PRO A 73 9.81 5.95 -1.62
CA PRO A 73 10.60 6.35 -2.77
C PRO A 73 10.88 7.86 -2.87
N PHE A 74 10.11 8.71 -2.18
CA PHE A 74 10.12 10.16 -2.34
C PHE A 74 11.01 10.90 -1.32
N LEU A 75 11.92 10.23 -0.61
CA LEU A 75 12.74 10.90 0.41
C LEU A 75 13.69 11.98 -0.14
N VAL A 76 14.17 11.84 -1.37
CA VAL A 76 15.24 12.70 -1.89
C VAL A 76 14.87 13.26 -3.25
N GLU A 77 14.96 14.58 -3.38
CA GLU A 77 14.72 15.30 -4.62
C GLU A 77 16.02 15.73 -5.29
N ARG A 78 16.08 15.55 -6.62
CA ARG A 78 17.22 16.00 -7.45
C ARG A 78 16.72 16.60 -8.76
N GLU A 79 17.28 17.75 -9.13
CA GLU A 79 16.97 18.41 -10.40
C GLU A 79 17.27 17.48 -11.60
N GLY A 80 16.38 17.49 -12.60
CA GLY A 80 16.52 16.66 -13.80
C GLY A 80 16.12 15.19 -13.64
N THR A 81 15.79 14.75 -12.42
CA THR A 81 15.32 13.39 -12.14
C THR A 81 13.81 13.34 -11.88
N THR A 82 13.26 12.13 -11.73
CA THR A 82 11.89 11.93 -11.26
C THR A 82 11.74 12.17 -9.75
N SER A 83 12.85 12.24 -9.00
CA SER A 83 12.88 12.27 -7.52
C SER A 83 12.23 11.05 -6.88
N VAL A 84 12.27 9.89 -7.55
CA VAL A 84 11.69 8.63 -7.07
C VAL A 84 12.79 7.58 -7.01
N GLY A 85 12.98 6.95 -5.85
CA GLY A 85 13.89 5.81 -5.67
C GLY A 85 15.35 6.11 -5.98
N LEU A 86 15.80 7.32 -5.67
CA LEU A 86 17.19 7.71 -5.91
C LEU A 86 18.17 6.92 -5.02
N PRO A 87 19.45 6.74 -5.42
CA PRO A 87 20.43 6.03 -4.60
C PRO A 87 20.57 6.56 -3.17
N GLU A 88 20.44 7.88 -2.98
CA GLU A 88 20.47 8.51 -1.66
C GLU A 88 19.29 8.08 -0.77
N THR A 89 18.11 7.86 -1.35
CA THR A 89 16.95 7.31 -0.65
C THR A 89 17.28 5.94 -0.06
N HIS A 90 17.86 5.04 -0.85
CA HIS A 90 18.29 3.72 -0.39
C HIS A 90 19.35 3.81 0.72
N HIS A 91 20.33 4.71 0.60
CA HIS A 91 21.34 4.91 1.64
C HIS A 91 20.73 5.35 2.98
N ILE A 92 19.74 6.25 2.95
CA ILE A 92 19.02 6.70 4.15
C ILE A 92 18.29 5.54 4.81
N ILE A 93 17.59 4.72 4.02
CA ILE A 93 16.80 3.58 4.54
C ILE A 93 17.73 2.52 5.15
N LYS A 94 18.85 2.20 4.49
CA LYS A 94 19.88 1.30 5.05
C LYS A 94 20.49 1.85 6.34
N HIS A 95 20.63 3.17 6.47
CA HIS A 95 21.09 3.79 7.72
C HIS A 95 20.05 3.65 8.84
N ILE A 96 18.76 3.87 8.52
CA ILE A 96 17.64 3.63 9.45
C ILE A 96 17.60 2.17 9.90
N ARG A 97 17.69 1.23 8.95
CA ARG A 97 17.72 -0.21 9.19
C ARG A 97 18.84 -0.59 10.14
N ARG A 98 20.07 -0.17 9.83
CA ARG A 98 21.25 -0.45 10.66
C ARG A 98 21.10 0.09 12.07
N HIS A 99 20.64 1.33 12.22
CA HIS A 99 20.43 1.96 13.52
C HIS A 99 19.44 1.16 14.39
N LEU A 100 18.33 0.69 13.80
CA LEU A 100 17.36 -0.14 14.50
C LEU A 100 17.92 -1.53 14.83
N ASP A 101 18.63 -2.16 13.90
CA ASP A 101 19.24 -3.48 14.09
C ASP A 101 20.27 -3.45 15.23
N GLU A 102 21.15 -2.44 15.25
CA GLU A 102 22.17 -2.25 16.29
C GLU A 102 21.55 -2.03 17.67
N LYS A 103 20.46 -1.25 17.74
CA LYS A 103 19.82 -0.90 19.01
C LYS A 103 18.86 -1.97 19.53
N HIS A 104 18.17 -2.68 18.65
CA HIS A 104 17.07 -3.60 18.99
C HIS A 104 17.31 -5.06 18.56
N GLY A 105 18.52 -5.40 18.13
CA GLY A 105 18.93 -6.77 17.80
C GLY A 105 18.23 -7.36 16.59
N GLY A 106 17.81 -6.53 15.63
CA GLY A 106 17.13 -6.95 14.40
C GLY A 106 15.66 -7.36 14.57
N ASN A 107 15.02 -7.00 15.69
CA ASN A 107 13.62 -7.37 15.97
C ASN A 107 12.58 -6.36 15.46
N ILE A 108 13.01 -5.28 14.80
CA ILE A 108 12.12 -4.20 14.34
C ILE A 108 11.95 -4.30 12.83
N ALA A 109 10.76 -4.71 12.39
CA ALA A 109 10.45 -4.85 10.97
C ALA A 109 10.33 -3.49 10.26
N LEU A 110 10.77 -3.43 9.01
CA LEU A 110 10.58 -2.28 8.13
C LEU A 110 9.78 -2.74 6.91
N LEU A 111 8.61 -2.15 6.70
CA LEU A 111 7.70 -2.44 5.60
C LEU A 111 7.65 -1.25 4.64
N ALA A 112 8.23 -1.38 3.46
CA ALA A 112 8.23 -0.34 2.45
C ALA A 112 6.91 -0.30 1.66
N GLU A 113 6.41 0.91 1.44
CA GLU A 113 5.34 1.17 0.49
C GLU A 113 5.94 1.77 -0.80
N VAL A 114 6.06 0.90 -1.82
CA VAL A 114 6.62 1.25 -3.13
C VAL A 114 5.60 0.92 -4.20
N GLY A 115 4.86 1.94 -4.66
CA GLY A 115 3.83 1.82 -5.70
C GLY A 115 4.39 1.74 -7.12
N ASP A 116 5.33 0.84 -7.37
CA ASP A 116 6.02 0.69 -8.67
C ASP A 116 6.06 -0.79 -9.11
N SER A 117 6.74 -1.09 -10.21
CA SER A 117 6.95 -2.46 -10.72
C SER A 117 7.58 -3.36 -9.65
N ALA A 118 7.37 -4.66 -9.77
CA ALA A 118 7.91 -5.62 -8.80
C ALA A 118 9.44 -5.57 -8.73
N GLU A 119 10.10 -5.33 -9.87
CA GLU A 119 11.56 -5.19 -9.97
C GLU A 119 12.05 -3.92 -9.25
N ALA A 120 11.38 -2.78 -9.48
CA ALA A 120 11.71 -1.53 -8.81
C ALA A 120 11.46 -1.62 -7.30
N ALA A 121 10.33 -2.22 -6.89
CA ALA A 121 10.04 -2.49 -5.50
C ALA A 121 11.11 -3.40 -4.87
N ARG A 122 11.49 -4.50 -5.53
CA ARG A 122 12.49 -5.47 -5.01
C ARG A 122 13.82 -4.81 -4.63
N ALA A 123 14.21 -3.71 -5.28
CA ALA A 123 15.43 -2.97 -4.93
C ALA A 123 15.49 -2.55 -3.46
N TYR A 124 14.33 -2.31 -2.83
CA TYR A 124 14.24 -1.89 -1.43
C TYR A 124 14.49 -3.03 -0.42
N PHE A 125 14.70 -4.28 -0.88
CA PHE A 125 15.27 -5.32 -0.02
C PHE A 125 16.78 -5.15 0.14
N GLY A 126 17.45 -4.44 -0.77
CA GLY A 126 18.91 -4.40 -0.86
C GLY A 126 19.50 -5.81 -0.96
N ASP A 127 20.57 -6.07 -0.22
CA ASP A 127 21.16 -7.40 -0.05
C ASP A 127 20.60 -8.11 1.21
N GLY A 128 19.37 -7.75 1.62
CA GLY A 128 18.79 -8.10 2.93
C GLY A 128 19.05 -7.06 4.03
N ASP A 129 19.68 -5.94 3.67
CA ASP A 129 20.18 -4.89 4.56
C ASP A 129 19.38 -3.58 4.51
N GLU A 130 18.23 -3.56 3.82
CA GLU A 130 17.36 -2.41 3.71
C GLU A 130 15.99 -2.68 4.37
N CYS A 131 14.89 -2.85 3.62
CA CYS A 131 13.59 -3.18 4.18
C CYS A 131 13.42 -4.69 4.40
N HIS A 132 12.71 -5.05 5.46
CA HIS A 132 12.36 -6.44 5.74
C HIS A 132 11.20 -6.91 4.86
N MET A 133 10.25 -6.00 4.61
CA MET A 133 9.06 -6.30 3.84
C MET A 133 8.76 -5.20 2.85
N ILE A 134 8.11 -5.55 1.74
CA ILE A 134 7.64 -4.60 0.73
C ILE A 134 6.24 -5.02 0.29
N TYR A 135 5.33 -4.05 0.12
CA TYR A 135 4.02 -4.30 -0.46
C TYR A 135 4.13 -4.73 -1.93
N HIS A 136 3.47 -5.83 -2.30
CA HIS A 136 3.49 -6.33 -3.68
C HIS A 136 2.29 -5.79 -4.50
N PHE A 137 2.32 -4.50 -4.84
CA PHE A 137 1.22 -3.85 -5.59
C PHE A 137 0.86 -4.50 -6.93
N PRO A 138 1.82 -4.91 -7.80
CA PRO A 138 1.48 -5.60 -9.05
C PRO A 138 0.69 -6.89 -8.85
N LEU A 139 1.11 -7.72 -7.90
CA LEU A 139 0.41 -8.95 -7.56
C LEU A 139 -0.98 -8.66 -7.00
N ALA A 140 -1.14 -7.65 -6.13
CA ALA A 140 -2.45 -7.26 -5.61
C ALA A 140 -3.43 -6.91 -6.75
N ALA A 141 -3.00 -6.11 -7.73
CA ALA A 141 -3.80 -5.74 -8.89
C ALA A 141 -4.12 -6.95 -9.79
N LYS A 142 -3.10 -7.76 -10.13
CA LYS A 142 -3.26 -8.96 -10.96
C LYS A 142 -4.10 -10.05 -10.28
N MET A 143 -4.10 -10.16 -8.96
CA MET A 143 -4.97 -11.08 -8.22
C MET A 143 -6.45 -10.70 -8.37
N LEU A 144 -6.80 -9.41 -8.29
CA LEU A 144 -8.17 -8.95 -8.52
C LEU A 144 -8.58 -9.16 -9.99
N LEU A 145 -7.68 -8.89 -10.93
CA LEU A 145 -7.93 -9.16 -12.36
C LEU A 145 -8.12 -10.67 -12.64
N ALA A 146 -7.33 -11.53 -11.98
CA ALA A 146 -7.47 -12.98 -12.07
C ALA A 146 -8.82 -13.47 -11.52
N LEU A 147 -9.34 -12.84 -10.47
CA LEU A 147 -10.68 -13.11 -9.95
C LEU A 147 -11.76 -12.65 -10.94
N ALA A 148 -11.63 -11.44 -11.51
CA ALA A 148 -12.55 -10.91 -12.52
C ALA A 148 -12.65 -11.81 -13.76
N ARG A 149 -11.50 -12.27 -14.26
CA ARG A 149 -11.40 -13.16 -15.44
C ARG A 149 -11.63 -14.64 -15.12
N ARG A 150 -11.67 -15.02 -13.84
CA ARG A 150 -11.61 -16.41 -13.35
C ARG A 150 -10.42 -17.18 -13.94
N ASP A 151 -9.27 -16.52 -14.05
CA ASP A 151 -8.04 -17.07 -14.63
C ASP A 151 -6.81 -16.78 -13.75
N ARG A 152 -6.36 -17.79 -13.01
CA ARG A 152 -5.20 -17.67 -12.11
C ARG A 152 -3.86 -17.63 -12.85
N ARG A 153 -3.79 -17.96 -14.14
CA ARG A 153 -2.54 -17.94 -14.90
C ARG A 153 -1.94 -16.52 -14.97
N ILE A 154 -2.79 -15.50 -14.82
CA ILE A 154 -2.44 -14.08 -14.85
C ILE A 154 -1.43 -13.70 -13.76
N VAL A 155 -1.38 -14.41 -12.63
CA VAL A 155 -0.43 -14.12 -11.55
C VAL A 155 0.84 -14.95 -11.61
N GLU A 156 0.98 -15.89 -12.54
CA GLU A 156 2.12 -16.83 -12.56
C GLU A 156 3.48 -16.14 -12.64
N GLU A 157 3.54 -15.00 -13.33
CA GLU A 157 4.77 -14.21 -13.42
C GLU A 157 5.12 -13.56 -12.08
N GLU A 158 4.19 -12.83 -11.47
CA GLU A 158 4.40 -12.16 -10.18
C GLU A 158 4.67 -13.15 -9.04
N THR A 159 3.96 -14.27 -9.03
CA THR A 159 4.10 -15.27 -7.97
C THR A 159 5.47 -15.95 -7.97
N ARG A 160 6.19 -16.00 -9.10
CA ARG A 160 7.58 -16.48 -9.15
C ARG A 160 8.54 -15.54 -8.41
N LEU A 161 8.27 -14.24 -8.40
CA LEU A 161 9.09 -13.23 -7.73
C LEU A 161 8.99 -13.32 -6.20
N LEU A 162 7.99 -14.04 -5.68
CA LEU A 162 7.79 -14.19 -4.25
C LEU A 162 8.86 -15.03 -3.55
N LEU A 163 9.53 -15.91 -4.29
CA LEU A 163 10.49 -16.87 -3.75
C LEU A 163 11.94 -16.39 -3.81
N ASP A 164 12.25 -15.46 -4.71
CA ASP A 164 13.62 -14.96 -4.95
C ASP A 164 13.88 -13.64 -4.21
N VAL A 165 13.85 -13.72 -2.87
CA VAL A 165 14.11 -12.59 -1.97
C VAL A 165 15.24 -12.92 -0.97
N PRO A 166 16.13 -11.97 -0.65
CA PRO A 166 17.18 -12.17 0.35
C PRO A 166 16.60 -12.59 1.71
N PHE A 167 17.30 -13.40 2.49
CA PHE A 167 16.93 -13.61 3.90
C PHE A 167 17.32 -12.36 4.72
N PRO A 168 16.47 -11.86 5.65
CA PRO A 168 15.18 -12.38 6.13
C PRO A 168 13.94 -11.76 5.44
N CYS A 169 14.07 -11.22 4.24
CA CYS A 169 13.03 -10.42 3.60
C CYS A 169 11.82 -11.22 3.10
N ARG A 170 10.64 -10.57 3.05
CA ARG A 170 9.38 -11.15 2.56
C ARG A 170 8.50 -10.13 1.87
N TRP A 171 7.73 -10.56 0.87
CA TRP A 171 6.66 -9.72 0.31
C TRP A 171 5.45 -9.64 1.24
N ALA A 172 4.87 -8.46 1.34
CA ALA A 172 3.60 -8.17 2.00
C ALA A 172 2.47 -8.20 0.97
N LEU A 173 1.56 -9.14 1.11
CA LEU A 173 0.53 -9.46 0.12
C LEU A 173 -0.82 -8.96 0.60
N PHE A 174 -1.64 -8.43 -0.29
CA PHE A 174 -2.95 -7.88 0.07
C PHE A 174 -3.83 -7.83 -1.18
N LEU A 175 -5.15 -7.69 -0.99
CA LEU A 175 -6.11 -7.48 -2.08
C LEU A 175 -6.54 -6.01 -2.19
N ARG A 176 -6.46 -5.27 -1.08
CA ARG A 176 -6.70 -3.83 -0.94
C ARG A 176 -6.18 -3.35 0.40
N ASN A 177 -6.13 -2.04 0.55
CA ASN A 177 -5.75 -1.35 1.76
C ASN A 177 -6.70 -0.16 1.96
N HIS A 178 -6.23 0.86 2.66
CA HIS A 178 -7.01 2.05 2.97
C HIS A 178 -7.14 3.00 1.78
N ASP A 179 -6.33 2.87 0.72
CA ASP A 179 -6.35 3.71 -0.47
C ASP A 179 -7.29 3.16 -1.56
N GLU A 180 -7.28 3.79 -2.72
CA GLU A 180 -7.85 3.23 -3.93
C GLU A 180 -7.15 1.92 -4.32
N ILE A 181 -7.84 1.11 -5.13
CA ILE A 181 -7.24 -0.11 -5.65
C ILE A 181 -6.16 0.27 -6.66
N SER A 182 -4.94 -0.17 -6.35
CA SER A 182 -3.79 0.03 -7.21
C SER A 182 -3.97 -0.66 -8.56
N MET A 183 -3.51 0.05 -9.59
CA MET A 183 -3.52 -0.38 -11.00
C MET A 183 -2.08 -0.57 -11.53
N VAL A 184 -1.11 -0.68 -10.61
CA VAL A 184 0.31 -0.85 -10.93
C VAL A 184 0.53 -2.22 -11.58
N GLY A 185 1.35 -2.27 -12.62
CA GLY A 185 1.67 -3.51 -13.35
C GLY A 185 0.59 -3.99 -14.33
N LEU A 186 -0.51 -3.25 -14.51
CA LEU A 186 -1.55 -3.54 -15.49
C LEU A 186 -1.38 -2.68 -16.76
N SER A 187 -1.66 -3.28 -17.91
CA SER A 187 -1.81 -2.55 -19.19
C SER A 187 -3.07 -1.67 -19.19
N GLU A 188 -3.16 -0.69 -20.11
CA GLU A 188 -4.32 0.21 -20.19
C GLU A 188 -5.65 -0.53 -20.39
N ASP A 189 -5.68 -1.58 -21.22
CA ASP A 189 -6.88 -2.40 -21.41
C ASP A 189 -7.27 -3.16 -20.14
N GLU A 190 -6.28 -3.72 -19.43
CA GLU A 190 -6.49 -4.41 -18.15
C GLU A 190 -6.97 -3.46 -17.04
N ARG A 191 -6.52 -2.20 -17.07
CA ARG A 191 -6.98 -1.16 -16.14
C ARG A 191 -8.44 -0.85 -16.33
N VAL A 192 -8.87 -0.66 -17.58
CA VAL A 192 -10.28 -0.41 -17.91
C VAL A 192 -11.13 -1.61 -17.50
N GLU A 193 -10.71 -2.81 -17.85
CA GLU A 193 -11.42 -4.05 -17.49
C GLU A 193 -11.53 -4.23 -15.97
N LEU A 194 -10.42 -4.06 -15.25
CA LEU A 194 -10.45 -4.16 -13.79
C LEU A 194 -11.36 -3.08 -13.22
N LEU A 195 -11.27 -1.84 -13.68
CA LEU A 195 -12.14 -0.77 -13.19
C LEU A 195 -13.63 -1.04 -13.43
N ASP A 196 -13.99 -1.63 -14.58
CA ASP A 196 -15.36 -2.09 -14.87
C ASP A 196 -15.84 -3.18 -13.92
N PHE A 197 -14.96 -4.11 -13.55
CA PHE A 197 -15.24 -5.12 -12.54
C PHE A 197 -15.39 -4.53 -11.14
N LEU A 198 -14.55 -3.55 -10.78
CA LEU A 198 -14.51 -2.96 -9.45
C LEU A 198 -15.68 -2.01 -9.18
N ASP A 199 -15.96 -1.09 -10.12
CA ASP A 199 -16.92 0.00 -9.97
C ASP A 199 -17.56 0.33 -11.34
N PRO A 200 -18.50 -0.52 -11.82
CA PRO A 200 -19.08 -0.39 -13.16
C PRO A 200 -19.83 0.93 -13.38
N GLU A 201 -20.37 1.52 -12.30
CA GLU A 201 -21.09 2.80 -12.35
C GLU A 201 -20.17 4.01 -12.06
N ARG A 202 -18.88 3.79 -11.80
CA ARG A 202 -17.89 4.83 -11.45
C ARG A 202 -18.30 5.70 -10.27
N ARG A 203 -19.00 5.11 -9.30
CA ARG A 203 -19.55 5.80 -8.13
C ARG A 203 -18.51 6.17 -7.08
N TYR A 204 -17.46 5.36 -6.97
CA TYR A 204 -16.36 5.50 -6.00
C TYR A 204 -15.02 5.75 -6.71
N ALA A 205 -15.09 6.35 -7.90
CA ALA A 205 -13.95 6.66 -8.74
C ALA A 205 -12.97 7.62 -8.04
N PHE A 206 -11.68 7.48 -8.32
CA PHE A 206 -10.60 8.32 -7.82
C PHE A 206 -9.64 8.67 -8.97
N SER A 207 -8.72 9.62 -8.76
CA SER A 207 -7.70 10.03 -9.74
C SER A 207 -8.29 10.30 -11.14
N LYS A 208 -9.28 11.21 -11.22
CA LYS A 208 -10.01 11.53 -12.47
C LYS A 208 -10.70 10.34 -13.16
N GLY A 209 -11.01 9.29 -12.41
CA GLY A 209 -11.74 8.13 -12.90
C GLY A 209 -10.89 7.01 -13.48
N THR A 210 -9.58 7.00 -13.21
CA THR A 210 -8.68 5.91 -13.63
C THR A 210 -8.56 4.80 -12.58
N THR A 211 -8.99 5.05 -11.35
CA THR A 211 -8.96 4.12 -10.21
C THR A 211 -10.25 4.18 -9.41
N ALA A 212 -10.47 3.26 -8.47
CA ALA A 212 -11.63 3.27 -7.59
C ALA A 212 -11.29 2.82 -6.16
N ALA A 213 -11.93 3.46 -5.17
CA ALA A 213 -11.82 3.08 -3.78
C ALA A 213 -12.98 2.15 -3.39
N MET A 214 -12.72 0.84 -3.32
CA MET A 214 -13.74 -0.18 -3.07
C MET A 214 -13.35 -1.08 -1.89
N ARG A 215 -14.33 -1.64 -1.17
CA ARG A 215 -14.19 -2.79 -0.24
C ARG A 215 -14.52 -4.12 -0.94
N LEU A 216 -13.93 -5.23 -0.48
CA LEU A 216 -14.20 -6.53 -1.12
C LEU A 216 -15.67 -6.90 -1.02
N GLY A 217 -16.28 -6.62 0.13
CA GLY A 217 -17.70 -6.84 0.34
C GLY A 217 -18.59 -6.11 -0.67
N SER A 218 -18.15 -4.96 -1.20
CA SER A 218 -18.87 -4.24 -2.25
C SER A 218 -18.67 -4.85 -3.64
N ILE A 219 -17.45 -5.25 -4.00
CA ILE A 219 -17.17 -5.91 -5.28
C ILE A 219 -17.93 -7.22 -5.39
N PHE A 220 -17.83 -8.05 -4.35
CA PHE A 220 -18.38 -9.41 -4.34
C PHE A 220 -19.77 -9.47 -3.69
N ALA A 221 -20.48 -8.34 -3.57
CA ALA A 221 -21.77 -8.26 -2.89
C ALA A 221 -22.82 -9.24 -3.45
N ARG A 222 -22.74 -9.55 -4.75
CA ARG A 222 -23.65 -10.48 -5.44
C ARG A 222 -23.20 -11.94 -5.36
N GLU A 223 -21.93 -12.19 -5.08
CA GLU A 223 -21.33 -13.54 -5.07
C GLU A 223 -20.37 -13.71 -3.88
N PRO A 224 -20.89 -13.87 -2.63
CA PRO A 224 -20.05 -13.97 -1.43
C PRO A 224 -19.05 -15.14 -1.44
N GLU A 225 -19.30 -16.19 -2.20
CA GLU A 225 -18.36 -17.30 -2.36
C GLU A 225 -17.08 -16.85 -3.10
N GLN A 226 -17.15 -15.88 -4.02
CA GLN A 226 -15.94 -15.31 -4.65
C GLN A 226 -15.06 -14.56 -3.64
N LEU A 227 -15.64 -14.00 -2.57
CA LEU A 227 -14.86 -13.38 -1.51
C LEU A 227 -14.02 -14.41 -0.74
N LEU A 228 -14.59 -15.60 -0.50
CA LEU A 228 -13.83 -16.71 0.07
C LEU A 228 -12.74 -17.22 -0.89
N GLU A 229 -13.03 -17.30 -2.19
CA GLU A 229 -12.01 -17.63 -3.20
C GLU A 229 -10.87 -16.60 -3.21
N ALA A 230 -11.19 -15.31 -3.02
CA ALA A 230 -10.19 -14.26 -2.93
C ALA A 230 -9.29 -14.44 -1.70
N PHE A 231 -9.86 -14.80 -0.55
CA PHE A 231 -9.06 -15.11 0.65
C PHE A 231 -8.23 -16.38 0.49
N GLU A 232 -8.77 -17.47 -0.04
CA GLU A 232 -7.99 -18.68 -0.36
C GLU A 232 -6.81 -18.34 -1.28
N PHE A 233 -7.05 -17.48 -2.26
CA PHE A 233 -6.01 -17.06 -3.18
C PHE A 233 -4.91 -16.27 -2.47
N LEU A 234 -5.27 -15.29 -1.63
CA LEU A 234 -4.32 -14.48 -0.86
C LEU A 234 -3.49 -15.33 0.11
N TYR A 235 -4.14 -16.17 0.92
CA TYR A 235 -3.48 -16.93 1.98
C TYR A 235 -2.72 -18.17 1.48
N SER A 236 -2.92 -18.57 0.22
CA SER A 236 -2.13 -19.65 -0.40
C SER A 236 -0.82 -19.17 -1.03
N GLN A 237 -0.60 -17.86 -1.13
CA GLN A 237 0.65 -17.32 -1.70
C GLN A 237 1.79 -17.31 -0.67
N PRO A 238 3.04 -17.54 -1.10
CA PRO A 238 4.21 -17.37 -0.23
C PRO A 238 4.45 -15.89 0.07
N GLY A 239 4.36 -15.50 1.34
CA GLY A 239 4.54 -14.11 1.78
C GLY A 239 3.81 -13.85 3.10
N VAL A 240 3.69 -12.58 3.45
CA VAL A 240 2.91 -12.14 4.62
C VAL A 240 1.58 -11.56 4.15
N PRO A 241 0.46 -12.31 4.25
CA PRO A 241 -0.85 -11.79 3.87
C PRO A 241 -1.33 -10.74 4.88
N ILE A 242 -1.82 -9.62 4.35
CA ILE A 242 -2.39 -8.49 5.07
C ILE A 242 -3.85 -8.38 4.66
N MET A 243 -4.73 -8.56 5.63
CA MET A 243 -6.17 -8.39 5.48
C MET A 243 -6.57 -6.99 5.90
N TYR A 244 -7.37 -6.31 5.08
CA TYR A 244 -7.94 -5.02 5.46
C TYR A 244 -9.17 -5.25 6.34
N TYR A 245 -9.27 -4.52 7.44
CA TYR A 245 -10.29 -4.78 8.45
C TYR A 245 -11.71 -4.71 7.86
N GLY A 246 -12.56 -5.59 8.33
CA GLY A 246 -13.95 -5.67 7.91
C GLY A 246 -14.17 -6.48 6.65
N ASP A 247 -13.14 -6.78 5.85
CA ASP A 247 -13.29 -7.67 4.69
C ASP A 247 -13.70 -9.08 5.15
N GLU A 248 -13.26 -9.53 6.33
CA GLU A 248 -13.61 -10.83 6.92
C GLU A 248 -15.08 -10.96 7.33
N ILE A 249 -15.80 -9.83 7.46
CA ILE A 249 -17.25 -9.79 7.69
C ILE A 249 -18.00 -9.22 6.48
N GLY A 250 -17.32 -9.00 5.35
CA GLY A 250 -17.92 -8.50 4.13
C GLY A 250 -18.39 -7.05 4.21
N MET A 251 -17.72 -6.20 4.99
CA MET A 251 -18.03 -4.77 5.06
C MET A 251 -18.05 -4.17 3.64
N GLN A 252 -19.06 -3.36 3.39
CA GLN A 252 -19.25 -2.65 2.12
C GLN A 252 -18.82 -1.19 2.25
N ASN A 253 -18.59 -0.53 1.11
CA ASN A 253 -18.38 0.91 1.04
C ASN A 253 -19.47 1.66 1.81
N LEU A 254 -19.07 2.74 2.48
CA LEU A 254 -19.99 3.69 3.06
C LEU A 254 -20.81 4.39 1.96
N PRO A 255 -22.05 4.79 2.25
CA PRO A 255 -22.86 5.57 1.32
C PRO A 255 -22.16 6.86 0.91
N LEU A 256 -22.32 7.22 -0.38
CA LEU A 256 -21.82 8.48 -0.92
C LEU A 256 -22.46 9.69 -0.23
N GLN A 257 -21.66 10.72 -0.05
CA GLN A 257 -22.06 12.02 0.51
C GLN A 257 -21.65 13.14 -0.46
N GLU A 258 -22.51 14.15 -0.57
CA GLU A 258 -22.27 15.29 -1.46
C GLU A 258 -21.04 16.10 -1.02
N GLY A 259 -20.24 16.56 -1.99
CA GLY A 259 -19.09 17.43 -1.73
C GLY A 259 -17.79 16.74 -1.29
N ILE A 260 -17.79 15.42 -1.09
CA ILE A 260 -16.55 14.68 -0.77
C ILE A 260 -15.80 14.33 -2.07
N LYS A 261 -14.62 14.94 -2.25
CA LYS A 261 -13.71 14.66 -3.37
C LYS A 261 -12.87 13.39 -3.17
N ASP A 262 -12.42 13.14 -1.94
CA ASP A 262 -11.59 11.98 -1.63
C ASP A 262 -12.47 10.75 -1.35
N THR A 263 -12.69 9.94 -2.38
CA THR A 263 -13.54 8.74 -2.32
C THR A 263 -12.95 7.63 -1.46
N ARG A 264 -11.66 7.66 -1.11
CA ARG A 264 -11.04 6.69 -0.20
C ARG A 264 -11.65 6.71 1.19
N ARG A 265 -12.31 7.82 1.57
CA ARG A 265 -13.10 7.89 2.81
C ARG A 265 -14.21 6.84 2.88
N TYR A 266 -14.78 6.44 1.74
CA TYR A 266 -15.88 5.47 1.73
C TYR A 266 -15.44 4.03 2.04
N VAL A 267 -14.15 3.74 2.02
CA VAL A 267 -13.61 2.44 2.46
C VAL A 267 -13.06 2.49 3.90
N ARG A 268 -13.22 3.61 4.62
CA ARG A 268 -12.64 3.87 5.96
C ARG A 268 -13.73 4.11 7.02
N GLY A 269 -14.60 3.12 7.24
CA GLY A 269 -15.70 3.21 8.21
C GLY A 269 -15.41 2.52 9.54
N ASN A 270 -16.26 2.77 10.54
CA ASN A 270 -16.18 2.03 11.81
C ASN A 270 -16.41 0.54 11.58
N PHE A 271 -15.69 -0.31 12.33
CA PHE A 271 -15.89 -1.75 12.31
C PHE A 271 -17.32 -2.11 12.77
N ASP A 272 -17.98 -3.01 12.04
CA ASP A 272 -19.31 -3.48 12.39
C ASP A 272 -19.26 -4.67 13.36
N TRP A 273 -19.12 -4.35 14.65
CA TRP A 273 -19.12 -5.34 15.73
C TRP A 273 -20.42 -6.15 15.80
N GLY A 274 -21.56 -5.54 15.48
CA GLY A 274 -22.85 -6.23 15.53
C GLY A 274 -22.95 -7.34 14.48
N THR A 275 -22.40 -7.12 13.28
CA THR A 275 -22.28 -8.17 12.27
C THR A 275 -21.23 -9.22 12.67
N ALA A 276 -20.07 -8.79 13.18
CA ALA A 276 -19.02 -9.71 13.63
C ALA A 276 -19.50 -10.68 14.72
N GLU A 277 -20.21 -10.19 15.74
CA GLU A 277 -20.76 -11.01 16.83
C GLU A 277 -21.76 -12.06 16.32
N LYS A 278 -22.64 -11.69 15.39
CA LYS A 278 -23.56 -12.63 14.75
C LYS A 278 -22.83 -13.69 13.93
N MET A 279 -21.80 -13.27 13.17
CA MET A 279 -21.02 -14.19 12.35
C MET A 279 -20.16 -15.13 13.19
N LEU A 280 -19.67 -14.71 14.36
CA LEU A 280 -18.95 -15.59 15.28
C LEU A 280 -19.83 -16.75 15.77
N ALA A 281 -21.12 -16.51 15.99
CA ALA A 281 -22.08 -17.52 16.43
C ALA A 281 -22.49 -18.52 15.33
N ASP A 282 -22.32 -18.17 14.05
CA ASP A 282 -22.61 -19.04 12.91
C ASP A 282 -21.33 -19.69 12.34
N PRO A 283 -21.13 -21.01 12.49
CA PRO A 283 -19.96 -21.71 11.96
C PRO A 283 -19.80 -21.62 10.44
N ASN A 284 -20.89 -21.36 9.71
CA ASN A 284 -20.89 -21.25 8.24
C ASN A 284 -20.73 -19.80 7.75
N SER A 285 -20.57 -18.84 8.66
CA SER A 285 -20.38 -17.44 8.30
C SER A 285 -19.09 -17.22 7.51
N LEU A 286 -19.06 -16.11 6.76
CA LEU A 286 -17.85 -15.65 6.07
C LEU A 286 -16.67 -15.56 7.04
N LEU A 287 -16.87 -14.97 8.22
CA LEU A 287 -15.83 -14.82 9.25
C LEU A 287 -15.23 -16.15 9.68
N ASN A 288 -16.06 -17.13 10.02
CA ASN A 288 -15.59 -18.45 10.48
C ASN A 288 -14.92 -19.25 9.36
N LYS A 289 -15.44 -19.15 8.13
CA LYS A 289 -14.80 -19.75 6.95
C LYS A 289 -13.44 -19.12 6.65
N THR A 290 -13.32 -17.79 6.68
CA THR A 290 -12.06 -17.05 6.52
C THR A 290 -11.06 -17.42 7.61
N ALA A 291 -11.49 -17.52 8.87
CA ALA A 291 -10.62 -18.02 9.95
C ALA A 291 -10.13 -19.46 9.69
N GLY A 292 -10.96 -20.31 9.09
CA GLY A 292 -10.59 -21.65 8.65
C GLY A 292 -9.55 -21.67 7.53
N ILE A 293 -9.61 -20.73 6.59
CA ILE A 293 -8.58 -20.52 5.55
C ILE A 293 -7.24 -20.16 6.19
N ILE A 294 -7.25 -19.19 7.10
CA ILE A 294 -6.04 -18.71 7.79
C ILE A 294 -5.37 -19.84 8.56
N ARG A 295 -6.14 -20.57 9.38
CA ARG A 295 -5.61 -21.67 10.22
C ARG A 295 -5.06 -22.85 9.42
N ARG A 296 -5.57 -23.09 8.21
CA ARG A 296 -5.05 -24.15 7.34
C ARG A 296 -3.70 -23.74 6.75
N ASN A 297 -3.61 -22.53 6.22
CA ASN A 297 -2.40 -22.03 5.59
C ASN A 297 -1.27 -21.69 6.58
N SER A 298 -1.62 -21.34 7.83
CA SER A 298 -0.64 -21.10 8.91
C SER A 298 0.08 -22.35 9.42
N LYS A 299 -0.39 -23.56 9.05
CA LYS A 299 0.23 -24.84 9.43
C LYS A 299 1.20 -25.37 8.37
N THR A 300 1.15 -24.80 7.18
CA THR A 300 1.92 -25.19 6.00
C THR A 300 3.02 -24.19 5.62
N SER A 301 3.11 -23.06 6.35
CA SER A 301 4.09 -21.99 6.15
C SER A 301 5.26 -22.07 7.12
#